data_AF-A0A840GAW6-F1
#
_entry.id   AF-A0A840GAW6-F1
#
_cell.length_a   1.000
_cell.length_b   1.000
_cell.length_c   1.000
_cell.angle_alpha   90.00
_cell.angle_beta   90.00
_cell.angle_gamma   90.00
#
_symmetry.space_group_name_H-M   'P 1'
#
loop_
_entity.id
_entity.type
_entity.pdbx_description
1 polymer ?
#
loop_
_entity_poly.entity_id
_entity_poly.type
_entity_poly.pdbx_seq_one_letter_code
_entity_poly.pdbx_strand_id
1 'polypeptide(L)'
;MKQRTLPASLFAAFIALAGLSHQHLGGVPVMVEKAKADDSGRARRAPSMPMARDPAAAVAEEYEVARRKGTREAFELFIARHGDDPLAERARADLQRLSR
;
A
#
# COMPACT_ATOMS: atom_id res chain seq x y z
N MET A 1 -31.03 -19.98 -28.40
CA MET A 1 -30.58 -19.35 -29.67
C MET A 1 -31.07 -17.91 -29.75
N LYS A 2 -30.19 -16.90 -29.62
CA LYS A 2 -30.13 -15.72 -30.51
C LYS A 2 -29.06 -14.74 -30.03
N GLN A 3 -27.95 -14.75 -30.75
CA GLN A 3 -26.84 -13.81 -30.70
C GLN A 3 -27.28 -12.50 -31.40
N ARG A 4 -26.93 -11.34 -30.85
CA ARG A 4 -27.10 -10.05 -31.53
C ARG A 4 -25.78 -9.26 -31.50
N THR A 5 -25.03 -9.51 -32.57
CA THR A 5 -24.09 -8.65 -33.32
C THR A 5 -23.81 -7.24 -32.79
N LEU A 6 -22.52 -6.98 -32.51
CA LEU A 6 -21.89 -5.67 -32.33
C LEU A 6 -21.49 -5.08 -33.70
N PRO A 7 -21.68 -3.78 -33.97
CA PRO A 7 -21.06 -3.13 -35.12
C PRO A 7 -19.68 -2.58 -34.76
N ALA A 8 -18.66 -3.13 -35.41
CA ALA A 8 -17.33 -2.56 -35.54
C ALA A 8 -17.34 -1.41 -36.56
N SER A 9 -16.91 -0.22 -36.14
CA SER A 9 -16.44 0.90 -36.99
C SER A 9 -16.12 2.06 -36.03
N LEU A 10 -15.10 2.89 -36.18
CA LEU A 10 -14.35 3.28 -37.36
C LEU A 10 -13.04 3.93 -36.88
N PHE A 11 -11.93 3.52 -37.46
CA PHE A 11 -10.64 4.24 -37.39
C PHE A 11 -10.79 5.60 -38.09
N ALA A 12 -10.38 6.69 -37.44
CA ALA A 12 -10.08 7.95 -38.12
C ALA A 12 -8.78 8.53 -37.54
N ALA A 13 -7.80 8.71 -38.44
CA ALA A 13 -6.45 9.15 -38.17
C ALA A 13 -6.23 10.61 -38.62
N PHE A 14 -5.06 11.14 -38.26
CA PHE A 14 -4.40 12.37 -38.73
C PHE A 14 -4.90 13.71 -38.18
N ILE A 15 -4.04 14.44 -37.45
CA ILE A 15 -3.31 15.60 -38.00
C ILE A 15 -1.90 15.65 -37.39
N ALA A 16 -0.89 15.61 -38.25
CA ALA A 16 0.45 16.10 -38.01
C ALA A 16 0.61 17.45 -38.73
N LEU A 17 1.43 18.34 -38.14
CA LEU A 17 2.35 19.30 -38.79
C LEU A 17 2.25 20.76 -38.27
N ALA A 18 3.44 21.38 -38.22
CA ALA A 18 3.80 22.77 -37.92
C ALA A 18 4.07 23.03 -36.42
N GLY A 19 5.30 23.18 -35.93
CA GLY A 19 6.49 23.76 -36.56
C GLY A 19 6.40 25.29 -36.54
N LEU A 20 7.15 25.94 -35.64
CA LEU A 20 8.08 27.05 -35.93
C LEU A 20 8.42 27.80 -34.61
N SER A 21 9.69 27.68 -34.22
CA SER A 21 10.52 28.75 -33.66
C SER A 21 10.08 29.52 -32.41
N HIS A 22 10.67 29.14 -31.28
CA HIS A 22 11.46 30.13 -30.54
C HIS A 22 12.79 29.52 -30.11
N GLN A 23 13.81 29.81 -30.92
CA GLN A 23 15.17 29.94 -30.43
C GLN A 23 15.14 31.01 -29.33
N HIS A 24 15.40 30.63 -28.08
CA HIS A 24 15.98 31.59 -27.15
C HIS A 24 17.46 31.24 -27.04
N LEU A 25 18.24 32.05 -27.75
CA LEU A 25 19.68 32.16 -27.70
C LEU A 25 20.20 31.98 -26.27
N GLY A 26 21.34 31.30 -26.18
CA GLY A 26 22.07 31.12 -24.94
C GLY A 26 22.38 32.45 -24.26
N GLY A 27 21.79 32.63 -23.10
CA GLY A 27 22.38 33.41 -22.02
C GLY A 27 22.94 32.39 -21.04
N VAL A 28 24.26 32.36 -20.86
CA VAL A 28 24.85 31.69 -19.70
C VAL A 28 24.30 32.46 -18.49
N PRO A 29 23.50 31.88 -17.59
CA PRO A 29 23.16 32.57 -16.38
C PRO A 29 24.47 32.71 -15.60
N VAL A 30 24.99 33.93 -15.52
CA VAL A 30 26.06 34.27 -14.59
C VAL A 30 25.51 33.98 -13.20
N MET A 31 25.98 32.87 -12.63
CA MET A 31 25.69 32.38 -11.27
C MET A 31 26.30 33.32 -10.21
N VAL A 32 25.93 34.60 -10.22
CA VAL A 32 26.33 35.58 -9.21
C VAL A 32 25.08 36.08 -8.52
N GLU A 33 24.43 35.18 -7.79
CA GLU A 33 23.78 35.56 -6.55
C GLU A 33 23.77 34.34 -5.63
N LYS A 34 24.58 34.41 -4.58
CA LYS A 34 24.65 33.36 -3.58
C LYS A 34 23.32 33.42 -2.80
N ALA A 35 22.39 32.53 -3.13
CA ALA A 35 21.13 32.41 -2.41
C ALA A 35 21.41 32.23 -0.91
N LYS A 36 21.03 33.22 -0.11
CA LYS A 36 20.93 33.08 1.34
C LYS A 36 19.65 32.31 1.63
N ALA A 37 19.74 30.99 1.55
CA ALA A 37 18.72 30.13 2.16
C ALA A 37 18.84 30.31 3.67
N ASP A 38 17.90 31.04 4.26
CA ASP A 38 17.70 31.01 5.70
C ASP A 38 17.22 29.59 6.05
N ASP A 39 18.14 28.77 6.55
CA ASP A 39 17.86 27.43 7.09
C ASP A 39 17.22 27.52 8.49
N SER A 40 16.37 28.52 8.71
CA SER A 40 15.41 28.52 9.81
C SER A 40 14.18 27.66 9.48
N GLY A 41 14.32 26.75 8.51
CA GLY A 41 13.40 25.69 8.25
C GLY A 41 13.39 24.76 9.46
N ARG A 42 12.42 24.95 10.37
CA ARG A 42 11.87 23.79 11.08
C ARG A 42 11.27 22.89 10.02
N ALA A 43 12.10 22.10 9.35
CA ALA A 43 11.66 20.96 8.57
C ALA A 43 10.81 20.14 9.54
N ARG A 44 9.50 20.22 9.37
CA ARG A 44 8.51 19.54 10.20
C ARG A 44 8.89 18.06 10.08
N ARG A 45 9.59 17.53 11.09
CA ARG A 45 10.10 16.16 11.05
C ARG A 45 8.94 15.28 10.66
N ALA A 46 9.11 14.53 9.57
CA ALA A 46 8.13 13.54 9.18
C ALA A 46 7.85 12.66 10.42
N PRO A 47 6.59 12.24 10.64
CA PRO A 47 6.27 11.35 11.75
C PRO A 47 7.24 10.16 11.73
N SER A 48 8.01 9.97 12.80
CA SER A 48 8.85 8.79 12.91
C SER A 48 7.93 7.57 12.93
N MET A 49 8.14 6.62 12.03
CA MET A 49 7.40 5.37 12.08
C MET A 49 7.59 4.71 13.45
N PRO A 50 6.53 4.10 14.01
CA PRO A 50 6.65 3.38 15.26
C PRO A 50 7.70 2.27 15.12
N MET A 51 8.45 2.02 16.19
CA MET A 51 9.40 0.91 16.23
C MET A 51 8.69 -0.41 15.91
N ALA A 52 9.34 -1.26 15.13
CA ALA A 52 8.85 -2.61 14.90
C ALA A 52 8.70 -3.33 16.24
N ARG A 53 7.52 -3.89 16.49
CA ARG A 53 7.27 -4.73 17.68
C ARG A 53 7.96 -6.08 17.51
N ASP A 54 8.23 -6.74 18.62
CA ASP A 54 8.64 -8.14 18.63
C ASP A 54 7.61 -8.98 17.86
N PRO A 55 8.01 -9.74 16.81
CA PRO A 55 7.09 -10.56 16.04
C PRO A 55 6.32 -11.55 16.92
N ALA A 56 6.95 -12.16 17.93
CA ALA A 56 6.28 -13.11 18.81
C ALA A 56 5.17 -12.43 19.63
N ALA A 57 5.42 -11.21 20.10
CA ALA A 57 4.42 -10.42 20.84
C ALA A 57 3.25 -10.02 19.93
N ALA A 58 3.50 -9.71 18.66
CA ALA A 58 2.45 -9.39 17.70
C ALA A 58 1.52 -10.58 17.44
N VAL A 59 2.09 -11.79 17.25
CA VAL A 59 1.30 -13.02 17.05
C VAL A 59 0.47 -13.34 18.31
N ALA A 60 1.07 -13.22 19.50
CA ALA A 60 0.36 -13.43 20.75
C ALA A 60 -0.82 -12.46 20.94
N GLU A 61 -0.65 -11.19 20.58
CA GLU A 61 -1.73 -10.20 20.62
C GLU A 61 -2.87 -10.56 19.66
N GLU A 62 -2.56 -11.00 18.44
CA GLU A 62 -3.56 -11.45 17.46
C GLU A 62 -4.32 -12.68 17.94
N TYR A 63 -3.65 -13.65 18.59
CA TYR A 63 -4.31 -14.80 19.19
C TYR A 63 -5.27 -14.36 20.31
N GLU A 64 -4.85 -13.43 21.17
CA GLU A 64 -5.73 -12.89 22.21
C GLU A 64 -6.91 -12.11 21.64
N VAL A 65 -6.74 -11.42 20.50
CA VAL A 65 -7.87 -10.83 19.76
C VAL A 65 -8.84 -11.92 19.28
N ALA A 66 -8.34 -13.03 18.74
CA ALA A 66 -9.19 -14.14 18.30
C ALA A 66 -9.93 -14.78 19.49
N ARG A 67 -9.24 -15.02 20.60
CA ARG A 67 -9.83 -15.53 21.85
C ARG A 67 -10.91 -14.62 22.41
N ARG A 68 -10.66 -13.31 22.47
CA ARG A 68 -11.64 -12.32 22.93
C ARG A 68 -12.89 -12.29 22.05
N LYS A 69 -12.74 -12.50 20.74
CA LYS A 69 -13.88 -12.63 19.82
C LYS A 69 -14.62 -13.94 20.02
N GLY A 70 -13.91 -15.04 20.30
CA GLY A 70 -14.51 -16.33 20.64
C GLY A 70 -15.39 -16.94 19.54
N THR A 71 -15.16 -16.55 18.28
CA THR A 71 -15.91 -17.06 17.11
C THR A 71 -15.05 -18.01 16.31
N ARG A 72 -15.70 -18.94 15.58
CA ARG A 72 -15.01 -19.87 14.69
C ARG A 72 -14.17 -19.12 13.65
N GLU A 73 -14.76 -18.11 13.04
CA GLU A 73 -14.13 -17.33 11.97
C GLU A 73 -12.88 -16.59 12.46
N ALA A 74 -12.88 -16.13 13.73
CA ALA A 74 -11.71 -15.47 14.31
C ALA A 74 -10.55 -16.45 14.54
N PHE A 75 -10.83 -17.67 15.00
CA PHE A 75 -9.80 -18.69 15.17
C PHE A 75 -9.28 -19.23 13.83
N GLU A 76 -10.17 -19.48 12.86
CA GLU A 76 -9.79 -19.90 11.51
C GLU A 76 -8.89 -18.87 10.83
N LEU A 77 -9.22 -17.58 10.96
CA LEU A 77 -8.42 -16.51 10.41
C LEU A 77 -7.02 -16.42 11.04
N PHE A 78 -6.93 -16.64 12.36
CA PHE A 78 -5.64 -16.71 13.06
C PHE A 78 -4.80 -17.87 12.54
N ILE A 79 -5.40 -19.07 12.43
CA ILE A 79 -4.71 -20.28 11.93
C ILE A 79 -4.26 -20.08 10.47
N ALA A 80 -5.06 -19.42 9.63
CA ALA A 80 -4.70 -19.15 8.23
C ALA A 80 -3.48 -18.22 8.09
N ARG A 81 -3.23 -17.35 9.08
CA ARG A 81 -2.09 -16.42 9.08
C ARG A 81 -0.84 -16.99 9.75
N HIS A 82 -1.03 -17.71 10.85
CA HIS A 82 0.05 -18.13 11.77
C HIS A 82 0.08 -19.66 11.95
N GLY A 83 -0.26 -20.43 10.90
CA GLY A 83 -0.50 -21.87 11.02
C GLY A 83 0.68 -22.71 11.54
N ASP A 84 1.91 -22.23 11.38
CA ASP A 84 3.15 -22.84 11.84
C ASP A 84 3.57 -22.37 13.25
N ASP A 85 2.88 -21.36 13.80
CA ASP A 85 3.18 -20.84 15.14
C ASP A 85 2.66 -21.80 16.24
N PRO A 86 3.37 -21.98 17.36
CA PRO A 86 2.91 -22.81 18.47
C PRO A 86 1.51 -22.43 19.02
N LEU A 87 1.09 -21.17 18.89
CA LEU A 87 -0.25 -20.74 19.27
C LEU A 87 -1.34 -21.23 18.32
N ALA A 88 -1.01 -21.64 17.09
CA ALA A 88 -1.98 -22.22 16.16
C ALA A 88 -2.58 -23.52 16.72
N GLU A 89 -1.80 -24.33 17.42
CA GLU A 89 -2.32 -25.54 18.08
C GLU A 89 -3.35 -25.20 19.15
N ARG A 90 -3.12 -24.11 19.90
CA ARG A 90 -4.08 -23.63 20.90
C ARG A 90 -5.35 -23.10 20.22
N ALA A 91 -5.21 -22.35 19.14
CA ALA A 91 -6.35 -21.88 18.35
C ALA A 91 -7.17 -23.03 17.75
N ARG A 92 -6.54 -24.10 17.27
CA ARG A 92 -7.22 -25.32 16.82
C ARG A 92 -7.99 -25.99 17.95
N ALA A 93 -7.40 -26.07 19.15
CA ALA A 93 -8.07 -26.63 20.32
C ALA A 93 -9.26 -25.78 20.77
N ASP A 94 -9.14 -24.45 20.77
CA ASP A 94 -10.24 -23.55 21.09
C ASP A 94 -11.37 -23.64 20.05
N LEU A 95 -11.03 -23.74 18.77
CA LEU A 95 -11.98 -23.95 17.68
C LEU A 95 -12.78 -25.25 17.85
N GLN A 96 -12.12 -26.35 18.21
CA GLN A 96 -12.80 -27.62 18.50
C GLN A 96 -13.77 -27.51 19.69
N ARG A 97 -13.47 -26.67 20.69
CA ARG A 97 -14.38 -26.46 21.82
C ARG A 97 -15.64 -25.69 21.43
N LEU A 98 -15.57 -24.81 20.42
CA LEU A 98 -16.75 -24.11 19.90
C LEU A 98 -17.68 -25.00 19.07
N SER A 99 -17.15 -26.08 18.48
CA SER A 99 -17.95 -27.03 17.68
C SER A 99 -18.69 -28.09 18.50
N ARG A 100 -18.47 -28.14 19.81
CA ARG A 100 -19.15 -29.04 20.74
C ARG A 100 -20.43 -28.41 21.25
#